data_AF-A0A930DYU1-F1
#
_entry.id   AF-A0A930DYU1-F1
#
_cell.length_a   1.000
_cell.length_b   1.000
_cell.length_c   1.000
_cell.angle_alpha   90.00
_cell.angle_beta   90.00
_cell.angle_gamma   90.00
#
_symmetry.space_group_name_H-M   'P 1'
#
loop_
_entity.id
_entity.type
_entity.pdbx_description
1 polymer ?
#
loop_
_entity_poly.entity_id
_entity_poly.type
_entity_poly.pdbx_seq_one_letter_code
_entity_poly.pdbx_strand_id
1 'polypeptide(L)'
;MPIISTKPTNFFFQGTIPPRTVDSHSFPGVVRAGVNLGDRAEIDKFFDALKIPEEVTKNKPVGSMIDIIIPDNSKHLANEIARIFQERERTIIGAASVILDTQQKGPSGEPAVLLLVKVNYPEFLVVSEDEIIRPKNENKKKLPVNFNL
;
A
#
# COMPACT_ATOMS: atom_id res chain seq x y z
N MET A 1 -23.54 4.42 6.72
CA MET A 1 -22.11 4.04 6.68
C MET A 1 -21.62 4.22 5.24
N PRO A 2 -20.87 5.29 4.89
CA PRO A 2 -20.18 5.33 3.61
C PRO A 2 -18.72 4.93 3.83
N ILE A 3 -18.42 3.63 3.69
CA ILE A 3 -17.08 3.23 3.24
C ILE A 3 -17.11 3.47 1.75
N ILE A 4 -16.35 4.45 1.25
CA ILE A 4 -16.20 4.62 -0.19
C ILE A 4 -15.13 3.61 -0.61
N SER A 5 -15.58 2.39 -0.91
CA SER A 5 -14.78 1.46 -1.66
C SER A 5 -14.73 2.00 -3.07
N THR A 6 -13.58 2.55 -3.47
CA THR A 6 -13.31 2.59 -4.89
C THR A 6 -13.34 1.15 -5.39
N LYS A 7 -13.91 0.90 -6.59
CA LYS A 7 -13.79 -0.42 -7.24
C LYS A 7 -12.31 -0.85 -7.19
N PRO A 8 -11.96 -2.14 -7.35
CA PRO A 8 -10.59 -2.54 -7.62
C PRO A 8 -10.12 -1.90 -8.93
N THR A 9 -9.79 -0.62 -8.86
CA THR A 9 -9.05 0.14 -9.84
C THR A 9 -7.64 -0.34 -9.64
N ASN A 10 -7.05 -0.85 -10.71
CA ASN A 10 -5.63 -1.15 -10.79
C ASN A 10 -4.86 0.17 -10.61
N PHE A 11 -4.79 0.69 -9.38
CA PHE A 11 -4.06 1.89 -9.05
C PHE A 11 -2.61 1.47 -8.94
N PHE A 12 -1.80 1.96 -9.87
CA PHE A 12 -0.36 1.86 -9.71
C PHE A 12 0.08 2.90 -8.70
N PHE A 13 0.75 2.43 -7.65
CA PHE A 13 1.26 3.28 -6.59
C PHE A 13 2.76 3.11 -6.46
N GLN A 14 3.39 4.15 -5.94
CA GLN A 14 4.73 4.13 -5.41
C GLN A 14 4.66 4.74 -4.01
N GLY A 15 5.22 4.07 -3.02
CA GLY A 15 5.23 4.57 -1.65
C GLY A 15 6.42 4.04 -0.86
N THR A 16 6.75 4.73 0.21
CA THR A 16 7.88 4.37 1.07
C THR A 16 7.38 3.85 2.40
N ILE A 17 7.91 2.70 2.85
CA ILE A 17 7.53 2.06 4.11
C ILE A 17 8.63 2.30 5.15
N PRO A 18 8.34 3.05 6.24
CA PRO A 18 9.28 3.21 7.34
C PRO A 18 9.34 1.94 8.21
N PRO A 19 10.53 1.47 8.61
CA PRO A 19 10.71 0.17 9.30
C PRO A 19 9.90 0.00 10.58
N ARG A 20 9.84 1.06 11.37
CA ARG A 20 9.18 1.08 12.69
C ARG A 20 7.66 0.92 12.62
N THR A 21 7.07 0.96 11.42
CA THR A 21 5.62 0.90 11.24
C THR A 21 5.12 -0.49 10.84
N VAL A 22 6.04 -1.42 10.58
CA VAL A 22 5.73 -2.75 10.03
C VAL A 22 5.26 -3.70 11.14
N ASP A 23 4.08 -4.26 10.95
CA ASP A 23 3.43 -5.22 11.84
C ASP A 23 2.89 -6.42 11.05
N SER A 24 3.40 -7.61 11.37
CA SER A 24 2.97 -8.90 10.79
C SER A 24 2.25 -9.80 11.79
N HIS A 25 1.99 -9.33 13.00
CA HIS A 25 1.46 -10.15 14.10
C HIS A 25 -0.01 -9.87 14.37
N SER A 26 -0.48 -8.64 14.11
CA SER A 26 -1.87 -8.26 14.42
C SER A 26 -2.92 -8.90 13.52
N PHE A 27 -2.57 -9.26 12.29
CA PHE A 27 -3.54 -9.75 11.30
C PHE A 27 -3.03 -11.04 10.61
N PRO A 28 -3.72 -12.18 10.78
CA PRO A 28 -3.36 -13.41 10.07
C PRO A 28 -3.35 -13.20 8.55
N GLY A 29 -2.25 -13.58 7.90
CA GLY A 29 -2.10 -13.48 6.44
C GLY A 29 -1.94 -12.06 5.90
N VAL A 30 -1.67 -11.06 6.75
CA VAL A 30 -1.45 -9.68 6.32
C VAL A 30 -0.22 -9.12 7.01
N VAL A 31 0.66 -8.49 6.23
CA VAL A 31 1.69 -7.59 6.77
C VAL A 31 1.16 -6.17 6.60
N ARG A 32 0.89 -5.51 7.72
CA ARG A 32 0.42 -4.13 7.75
C ARG A 32 1.59 -3.18 8.02
N ALA A 33 1.65 -2.06 7.33
CA ALA A 33 2.64 -1.03 7.60
C ALA A 33 2.09 0.37 7.35
N GLY A 34 2.76 1.38 7.90
CA GLY A 34 2.60 2.76 7.46
C GLY A 34 3.23 2.92 6.07
N VAL A 35 2.60 3.71 5.21
CA VAL A 35 3.15 4.01 3.88
C VAL A 35 3.06 5.50 3.61
N ASN A 36 4.17 6.08 3.16
CA ASN A 36 4.21 7.45 2.66
C ASN A 36 3.98 7.41 1.15
N LEU A 37 2.82 7.88 0.69
CA LEU A 37 2.43 7.89 -0.72
C LEU A 37 2.80 9.17 -1.47
N GLY A 38 3.33 10.16 -0.76
CA GLY A 38 3.58 11.49 -1.31
C GLY A 38 3.31 12.59 -0.29
N ASP A 39 3.51 13.83 -0.71
CA ASP A 39 3.08 14.99 0.06
C ASP A 39 1.56 15.19 -0.03
N ARG A 40 1.05 16.21 0.67
CA ARG A 40 -0.40 16.51 0.66
C ARG A 40 -0.91 16.83 -0.75
N ALA A 41 -0.14 17.50 -1.58
CA ALA A 41 -0.56 17.88 -2.93
C ALA A 41 -0.69 16.66 -3.84
N GLU A 42 0.19 15.66 -3.70
CA GLU A 42 0.06 14.37 -4.41
C GLU A 42 -1.16 13.57 -3.95
N ILE A 43 -1.43 13.56 -2.65
CA ILE A 43 -2.62 12.92 -2.07
C ILE A 43 -3.91 13.61 -2.54
N ASP A 44 -3.93 14.95 -2.63
CA ASP A 44 -5.10 15.68 -3.12
C ASP A 44 -5.36 15.37 -4.61
N LYS A 45 -4.33 15.26 -5.45
CA LYS A 45 -4.48 14.78 -6.85
C LYS A 45 -5.11 13.39 -6.92
N PHE A 46 -4.78 12.51 -5.98
CA PHE A 46 -5.40 11.18 -5.90
C PHE A 46 -6.89 11.27 -5.56
N PHE A 47 -7.28 12.14 -4.63
CA PHE A 47 -8.70 12.39 -4.32
C PHE A 47 -9.46 12.95 -5.52
N ASP A 48 -8.87 13.90 -6.23
CA ASP A 48 -9.44 14.50 -7.44
C ASP A 48 -9.64 13.45 -8.54
N ALA A 49 -8.63 12.61 -8.78
CA ALA A 49 -8.68 11.54 -9.78
C ALA A 49 -9.81 10.53 -9.50
N LEU A 50 -10.08 10.27 -8.22
CA LEU A 50 -11.15 9.38 -7.77
C LEU A 50 -12.49 10.09 -7.57
N LYS A 51 -12.56 11.40 -7.86
CA LYS A 51 -13.75 12.25 -7.67
C LYS A 51 -14.31 12.16 -6.25
N ILE A 52 -13.43 12.06 -5.26
CA ILE A 52 -13.81 12.13 -3.85
C ILE A 52 -14.16 13.59 -3.53
N PRO A 53 -15.35 13.89 -2.99
CA PRO A 53 -15.73 15.27 -2.68
C PRO A 53 -14.77 15.90 -1.66
N GLU A 54 -14.35 17.15 -1.91
CA GLU A 54 -13.43 17.87 -1.03
C GLU A 54 -13.94 17.95 0.41
N GLU A 55 -15.26 18.03 0.64
CA GLU A 55 -15.84 18.09 1.99
C GLU A 55 -15.50 16.84 2.83
N VAL A 56 -15.18 15.73 2.16
CA VAL A 56 -14.76 14.49 2.82
C VAL A 56 -13.35 14.60 3.38
N THR A 57 -12.45 15.35 2.73
CA THR A 57 -10.99 15.36 3.01
C THR A 57 -10.45 16.72 3.47
N LYS A 58 -11.23 17.79 3.31
CA LYS A 58 -10.86 19.18 3.61
C LYS A 58 -10.57 19.38 5.09
N ASN A 59 -9.41 19.96 5.38
CA ASN A 59 -8.91 20.26 6.74
C ASN A 59 -8.83 19.04 7.67
N LYS A 60 -8.87 17.81 7.13
CA LYS A 60 -8.70 16.59 7.91
C LYS A 60 -7.27 16.07 7.75
N PRO A 61 -6.63 15.62 8.85
CA PRO A 61 -5.39 14.87 8.73
C PRO A 61 -5.64 13.61 7.88
N VAL A 62 -4.70 13.30 7.00
CA VAL A 62 -4.74 12.10 6.16
C VAL A 62 -3.60 11.19 6.58
N GLY A 63 -3.94 9.98 7.01
CA GLY A 63 -3.00 8.88 7.23
C GLY A 63 -3.03 7.92 6.06
N SER A 64 -1.93 7.19 5.85
CA SER A 64 -1.83 6.15 4.83
C SER A 64 -1.23 4.88 5.42
N MET A 65 -1.90 3.75 5.22
CA MET A 65 -1.48 2.43 5.65
C MET A 65 -1.52 1.49 4.45
N ILE A 66 -0.66 0.48 4.45
CA ILE A 66 -0.63 -0.58 3.46
C ILE A 66 -0.87 -1.94 4.12
N ASP A 67 -1.72 -2.75 3.51
CA ASP A 67 -1.91 -4.16 3.79
C ASP A 67 -1.31 -4.97 2.63
N ILE A 68 -0.26 -5.73 2.92
CA ILE A 68 0.28 -6.73 2.02
C ILE A 68 -0.40 -8.07 2.35
N ILE A 69 -1.27 -8.52 1.46
CA ILE A 69 -2.06 -9.74 1.60
C ILE A 69 -1.21 -10.93 1.18
N ILE A 70 -1.02 -11.87 2.08
CA ILE A 70 -0.19 -13.06 1.90
C ILE A 70 -1.07 -14.25 1.48
N PRO A 71 -0.74 -14.95 0.38
CA PRO A 71 -1.49 -16.13 -0.04
C PRO A 71 -1.43 -17.23 1.03
N ASP A 72 -2.53 -17.97 1.16
CA ASP A 72 -2.69 -19.11 2.08
C ASP A 72 -2.35 -18.82 3.54
N ASN A 73 -2.35 -17.55 3.95
CA ASN A 73 -1.91 -17.11 5.28
C ASN A 73 -0.51 -17.63 5.66
N SER A 74 0.39 -17.76 4.68
CA SER A 74 1.74 -18.30 4.89
C SER A 74 2.55 -17.45 5.87
N LYS A 75 2.70 -17.93 7.10
CA LYS A 75 3.49 -17.25 8.15
C LYS A 75 4.94 -17.04 7.77
N HIS A 76 5.53 -17.99 7.04
CA HIS A 76 6.90 -17.86 6.55
C HIS A 76 7.03 -16.64 5.63
N LEU A 77 6.15 -16.52 4.63
CA LEU A 77 6.15 -15.38 3.70
C LEU A 77 5.85 -14.07 4.40
N ALA A 78 4.89 -14.06 5.34
CA ALA A 78 4.59 -12.88 6.14
C ALA A 78 5.82 -12.40 6.92
N ASN A 79 6.54 -13.30 7.58
CA ASN A 79 7.75 -12.98 8.33
C ASN A 79 8.90 -12.52 7.42
N GLU A 80 9.06 -13.14 6.24
CA GLU A 80 10.07 -12.74 5.27
C GLU A 80 9.82 -11.32 4.76
N ILE A 81 8.58 -11.02 4.35
CA ILE A 81 8.17 -9.68 3.91
C ILE A 81 8.33 -8.66 5.04
N ALA A 82 7.89 -9.00 6.25
CA ALA A 82 8.03 -8.12 7.41
C ALA A 82 9.51 -7.79 7.67
N ARG A 83 10.39 -8.80 7.64
CA ARG A 83 11.84 -8.61 7.83
C ARG A 83 12.42 -7.67 6.78
N ILE A 84 12.07 -7.85 5.51
CA ILE A 84 12.54 -7.00 4.40
C ILE A 84 12.25 -5.52 4.70
N PHE A 85 11.04 -5.19 5.17
CA PHE A 85 10.65 -3.81 5.46
C PHE A 85 11.11 -3.31 6.84
N GLN A 86 11.38 -4.20 7.80
CA GLN A 86 11.87 -3.84 9.13
C GLN A 86 13.38 -3.53 9.17
N GLU A 87 14.15 -3.97 8.17
CA GLU A 87 15.60 -3.73 8.12
C GLU A 87 15.94 -2.25 7.87
N ARG A 88 15.27 -1.63 6.90
CA ARG A 88 15.50 -0.22 6.50
C ARG A 88 14.31 0.30 5.72
N GLU A 89 14.25 1.62 5.58
CA GLU A 89 13.24 2.25 4.75
C GLU A 89 13.37 1.73 3.30
N ARG A 90 12.24 1.30 2.72
CA ARG A 90 12.21 0.76 1.35
C ARG A 90 11.01 1.31 0.59
N THR A 91 11.19 1.50 -0.70
CA THR A 91 10.11 1.87 -1.61
C THR A 91 9.41 0.60 -2.11
N ILE A 92 8.08 0.61 -2.09
CA ILE A 92 7.23 -0.41 -2.69
C ILE A 92 6.51 0.20 -3.88
N ILE A 93 6.46 -0.54 -4.98
CA ILE A 93 5.80 -0.13 -6.23
C ILE A 93 4.93 -1.30 -6.70
N GLY A 94 3.66 -1.06 -6.98
CA GLY A 94 2.79 -2.15 -7.42
C GLY A 94 1.40 -1.70 -7.82
N ALA A 95 0.54 -2.68 -8.10
CA ALA A 95 -0.88 -2.44 -8.27
C ALA A 95 -1.59 -2.63 -6.92
N ALA A 96 -2.49 -1.72 -6.58
CA ALA A 96 -3.23 -1.77 -5.33
C ALA A 96 -4.71 -1.45 -5.50
N SER A 97 -5.51 -1.91 -4.55
CA SER A 97 -6.85 -1.36 -4.28
C SER A 97 -6.77 -0.38 -3.11
N VAL A 98 -7.52 0.71 -3.14
CA VAL A 98 -7.51 1.70 -2.05
C VAL A 98 -8.89 1.82 -1.41
N ILE A 99 -8.92 1.67 -0.08
CA ILE A 99 -10.11 1.90 0.74
C ILE A 99 -9.95 3.23 1.46
N LEU A 100 -10.96 4.09 1.33
CA LEU A 100 -11.05 5.35 2.05
C LEU A 100 -11.90 5.14 3.31
N ASP A 101 -11.28 5.26 4.48
CA ASP A 101 -11.98 5.28 5.77
C ASP A 101 -12.01 6.70 6.34
N THR A 102 -13.21 7.25 6.47
CA THR A 102 -13.45 8.63 6.92
C THR A 102 -14.01 8.70 8.35
N GLN A 103 -14.05 7.56 9.06
CA GLN A 103 -14.58 7.47 10.42
C GLN A 103 -13.46 7.44 11.47
N GLN A 104 -12.19 7.44 11.04
CA GLN A 104 -11.04 7.49 11.92
C GLN A 104 -10.98 8.81 12.69
N LYS A 105 -10.38 8.75 13.88
CA LYS A 105 -10.05 9.93 14.67
C LYS A 105 -8.54 10.02 14.82
N GLY A 106 -7.99 11.22 14.70
CA GLY A 106 -6.59 11.48 14.99
C GLY A 106 -6.27 11.32 16.47
N PRO A 107 -4.98 11.40 16.87
CA PRO A 107 -4.55 11.28 18.26
C PRO A 107 -5.22 12.30 19.20
N SER A 108 -5.61 13.47 18.68
CA SER A 108 -6.34 14.52 19.40
C SER A 108 -7.86 14.43 19.28
N GLY A 109 -8.40 13.36 18.65
CA GLY A 109 -9.83 13.08 18.55
C GLY A 109 -10.55 13.73 17.36
N GLU A 110 -9.85 14.51 16.55
CA GLU A 110 -10.35 15.15 15.33
C GLU A 110 -10.67 14.13 14.23
N PRO A 111 -11.67 14.36 13.37
CA PRO A 111 -11.95 13.49 12.23
C PRO A 111 -10.74 13.36 11.31
N ALA A 112 -10.32 12.14 11.04
CA ALA A 112 -9.19 11.82 10.17
C ALA A 112 -9.66 11.00 8.96
N VAL A 113 -8.87 11.05 7.90
CA VAL A 113 -9.04 10.22 6.72
C VAL A 113 -7.90 9.20 6.69
N LEU A 114 -8.22 7.93 6.51
CA LEU A 114 -7.24 6.88 6.34
C LEU A 114 -7.35 6.29 4.92
N LEU A 115 -6.23 6.31 4.21
CA LEU A 115 -6.05 5.57 2.97
C LEU A 115 -5.46 4.21 3.31
N LEU A 116 -6.26 3.16 3.12
CA LEU A 116 -5.79 1.79 3.26
C LEU A 116 -5.51 1.21 1.86
N VAL A 117 -4.23 1.12 1.54
CA VAL A 117 -3.70 0.53 0.30
C VAL A 117 -3.63 -0.98 0.49
N LYS A 118 -4.24 -1.75 -0.40
CA LYS A 118 -4.22 -3.22 -0.37
C LYS A 118 -3.49 -3.76 -1.57
N VAL A 119 -2.48 -4.58 -1.32
CA VAL A 119 -1.62 -5.19 -2.34
C VAL A 119 -1.55 -6.69 -2.09
N ASN A 120 -1.64 -7.50 -3.14
CA ASN A 120 -1.44 -8.94 -2.99
C ASN A 120 0.04 -9.27 -3.19
N TYR A 121 0.59 -10.16 -2.37
CA TYR A 121 1.85 -10.82 -2.71
C TYR A 121 1.60 -11.79 -3.88
N PRO A 122 2.46 -11.80 -4.93
CA PRO A 122 3.71 -11.06 -5.14
C PRO A 122 3.58 -9.89 -6.14
N GLU A 123 2.44 -9.21 -6.20
CA GLU A 123 2.07 -8.21 -7.21
C GLU A 123 2.72 -6.83 -6.98
N PHE A 124 3.96 -6.81 -6.46
CA PHE A 124 4.72 -5.59 -6.20
C PHE A 124 6.22 -5.81 -6.34
N LEU A 125 6.94 -4.71 -6.47
CA LEU A 125 8.39 -4.61 -6.45
C LEU A 125 8.83 -3.87 -5.20
N VAL A 126 9.91 -4.33 -4.59
CA VAL A 126 10.58 -3.60 -3.50
C VAL A 126 11.88 -3.04 -4.06
N VAL A 127 12.04 -1.73 -3.93
CA VAL A 127 13.18 -0.96 -4.44
C VAL A 127 13.90 -0.31 -3.27
N SER A 128 15.22 -0.39 -3.29
CA SER A 128 16.14 0.36 -2.42
C SER A 128 17.31 0.85 -3.27
N GLU A 129 18.07 1.83 -2.78
CA GLU A 129 19.16 2.48 -3.53
C GLU A 129 20.14 1.47 -4.16
N ASP A 130 20.38 0.32 -3.50
CA ASP A 130 21.35 -0.69 -3.93
C ASP A 130 20.71 -2.01 -4.42
N GLU A 131 19.38 -2.17 -4.36
CA GLU A 131 18.76 -3.47 -4.59
C GLU A 131 17.29 -3.37 -5.06
N ILE A 132 16.97 -4.11 -6.13
CA ILE A 132 15.58 -4.42 -6.53
C ILE A 132 15.27 -5.84 -6.07
N ILE A 133 14.53 -5.97 -4.97
CA ILE A 133 14.01 -7.26 -4.54
C ILE A 133 12.70 -7.51 -5.27
N ARG A 134 12.72 -8.50 -6.19
CA ARG A 134 11.49 -9.08 -6.73
C ARG A 134 11.06 -10.23 -5.83
N PRO A 135 9.80 -10.31 -5.40
CA PRO A 135 9.31 -11.48 -4.67
C PRO A 135 9.60 -12.76 -5.46
N LYS A 136 10.04 -13.81 -4.76
CA LYS A 136 10.40 -15.10 -5.36
C LYS A 136 9.14 -15.80 -5.82
N ASN A 137 8.86 -15.73 -7.11
CA ASN A 137 7.79 -16.51 -7.75
C ASN A 137 8.42 -17.58 -8.64
N GLU A 138 8.09 -18.85 -8.40
CA GLU A 138 8.44 -19.97 -9.29
C GLU A 138 7.64 -19.88 -10.62
N ASN A 139 6.51 -19.18 -10.64
CA ASN A 139 5.60 -19.06 -11.78
C ASN A 139 5.95 -17.94 -12.78
N LYS A 140 7.23 -17.74 -13.12
CA LYS A 140 7.62 -16.83 -14.21
C LYS A 140 7.48 -17.51 -15.57
N LYS A 141 6.29 -17.48 -16.18
CA LYS A 141 6.21 -17.62 -17.65
C LYS A 141 6.79 -16.35 -18.27
N LYS A 142 7.97 -16.44 -18.89
CA LYS A 142 8.46 -15.39 -19.79
C LYS A 142 7.49 -15.31 -20.97
N LEU A 143 6.74 -14.22 -21.07
CA LEU A 143 6.05 -13.89 -22.32
C LEU A 143 7.13 -13.45 -23.32
N PRO A 144 7.27 -14.14 -24.47
CA PRO A 144 8.12 -13.64 -25.54
C PRO A 144 7.45 -12.38 -26.11
N VAL A 145 8.00 -11.21 -25.78
CA VAL A 145 7.59 -9.95 -26.38
C VAL A 145 8.54 -9.70 -27.56
N ASN A 146 8.07 -10.00 -28.76
CA ASN A 146 8.75 -9.56 -29.98
C ASN A 146 8.30 -8.13 -30.26
N PHE A 147 9.22 -7.18 -30.13
CA PHE A 147 9.02 -5.84 -30.69
C PHE A 147 9.22 -5.97 -32.20
N ASN A 148 8.16 -5.80 -32.98
CA ASN A 148 8.31 -5.51 -34.40
C ASN A 148 8.81 -4.07 -34.50
N LEU A 149 10.09 -3.91 -34.84
CA LEU A 149 10.68 -2.63 -35.26
C LEU A 149 10.18 -2.26 -36.66
#